data_AF-R5VYF7-F1
#
_entry.id   AF-R5VYF7-F1
#
_cell.length_a   1.000
_cell.length_b   1.000
_cell.length_c   1.000
_cell.angle_alpha   90.00
_cell.angle_beta   90.00
_cell.angle_gamma   90.00
#
_symmetry.space_group_name_H-M   'P 1'
#
loop_
_entity.id
_entity.type
_entity.pdbx_description
1 polymer ?
#
loop_
_entity_poly.entity_id
_entity_poly.type
_entity_poly.pdbx_seq_one_letter_code
_entity_poly.pdbx_strand_id
1 'polypeptide(L)'
;MYADPSGCFPILALILGITALTGLGLTIGGVASDNNTITAIGLTMVAIPALISGGMGLACFGAWETMTVGGVTTGAGLFAGLFASAEYQEAFTGGNWIKDTTEMSEGLYNGLMLSIAAVATAGTIASMVGVTGYQNYGNGNWLNGWREMRSHYLKHGRLEMGYRRVFDYTNGANAIINNGGVYLSNANSYAQWIAGNKYLYVGVGRGSNLITTYSIRTIKYAKSLSLL
;
A
#
# COMPACT_ATOMS: atom_id res chain seq x y z
N MET A 1 -15.79 -3.41 -25.36
CA MET A 1 -14.62 -3.93 -24.60
C MET A 1 -15.03 -4.00 -23.15
N TYR A 2 -14.92 -5.19 -22.57
CA TYR A 2 -15.53 -5.63 -21.31
C TYR A 2 -15.14 -4.76 -20.10
N ALA A 3 -16.15 -4.29 -19.35
CA ALA A 3 -15.99 -3.78 -17.99
C ALA A 3 -15.96 -4.98 -17.03
N ASP A 4 -14.85 -5.17 -16.30
CA ASP A 4 -14.74 -6.15 -15.23
C ASP A 4 -15.35 -5.58 -13.93
N PRO A 5 -16.31 -6.26 -13.30
CA PRO A 5 -16.91 -5.89 -12.00
C PRO A 5 -15.93 -5.83 -10.81
N SER A 6 -14.62 -6.07 -11.00
CA SER A 6 -13.63 -6.31 -9.94
C SER A 6 -12.47 -5.29 -9.78
N GLY A 7 -12.01 -4.54 -10.81
CA GLY A 7 -10.67 -3.92 -10.71
C GLY A 7 -10.19 -2.96 -11.80
N CYS A 8 -10.29 -1.65 -11.53
CA CYS A 8 -9.61 -0.57 -12.29
C CYS A 8 -8.15 -0.33 -11.87
N PHE A 9 -7.58 -1.12 -10.96
CA PHE A 9 -6.25 -0.87 -10.41
C PHE A 9 -5.09 -1.11 -11.41
N PRO A 10 -5.11 -2.14 -12.28
CA PRO A 10 -4.04 -2.37 -13.25
C PRO A 10 -3.87 -1.25 -14.29
N ILE A 11 -4.99 -0.66 -14.74
CA ILE A 11 -4.97 0.46 -15.70
C ILE A 11 -4.39 1.69 -15.03
N LEU A 12 -4.80 1.99 -13.78
CA LEU A 12 -4.23 3.09 -13.02
C LEU A 12 -2.72 2.87 -12.82
N ALA A 13 -2.30 1.67 -12.40
CA ALA A 13 -0.89 1.34 -12.23
C ALA A 13 -0.06 1.55 -13.51
N LEU A 14 -0.60 1.14 -14.65
CA LEU A 14 0.03 1.32 -15.96
C LEU A 14 0.17 2.81 -16.32
N ILE A 15 -0.91 3.59 -16.18
CA ILE A 15 -0.91 5.01 -16.48
C ILE A 15 0.11 5.74 -15.60
N LEU A 16 0.06 5.53 -14.28
CA LEU A 16 0.98 6.17 -13.34
C LEU A 16 2.43 5.78 -13.62
N GLY A 17 2.68 4.50 -13.94
CA GLY A 17 4.02 3.99 -14.27
C GLY A 17 4.58 4.63 -15.55
N ILE A 18 3.81 4.67 -16.64
CA ILE A 18 4.23 5.29 -17.89
C ILE A 18 4.43 6.81 -17.70
N THR A 19 3.52 7.48 -17.00
CA THR A 19 3.66 8.91 -16.72
C THR A 19 4.94 9.21 -15.95
N ALA A 20 5.27 8.43 -14.91
CA ALA A 20 6.49 8.60 -14.13
C ALA A 20 7.77 8.29 -14.94
N LEU A 21 7.73 7.31 -15.86
CA LEU A 21 8.85 7.00 -16.76
C LEU A 21 9.08 8.11 -17.78
N THR A 22 8.01 8.61 -18.41
CA THR A 22 8.09 9.75 -19.32
C THR A 22 8.58 10.99 -18.59
N GLY A 23 8.08 11.24 -17.38
CA GLY A 23 8.52 12.34 -16.53
C GLY A 23 10.02 12.28 -16.24
N LEU A 24 10.54 11.11 -15.83
CA LEU A 24 11.97 10.91 -15.59
C LEU A 24 12.79 11.16 -16.86
N GLY A 25 12.33 10.65 -18.01
CA GLY A 25 12.99 10.88 -19.30
C GLY A 25 13.05 12.37 -19.68
N LEU A 26 11.96 13.11 -19.44
CA LEU A 26 11.93 14.56 -19.64
C LEU A 26 12.85 15.29 -18.66
N THR A 27 12.89 14.90 -17.38
CA THR A 27 13.81 15.52 -16.42
C THR A 27 15.27 15.31 -16.84
N ILE A 28 15.64 14.09 -17.24
CA ILE A 28 17.01 13.80 -17.74
C ILE A 28 17.31 14.61 -19.00
N GLY A 29 16.39 14.63 -19.96
CA GLY A 29 16.55 15.37 -21.21
C GLY A 29 16.63 16.89 -20.99
N GLY A 30 15.84 17.42 -20.05
CA GLY A 30 15.86 18.82 -19.64
C GLY A 30 17.21 19.21 -19.05
N VAL A 31 17.72 18.43 -18.08
CA VAL A 31 19.06 18.65 -17.51
C VAL A 31 20.15 18.54 -18.57
N ALA A 32 20.09 17.54 -19.45
CA ALA A 32 21.11 17.34 -20.48
C ALA A 32 21.09 18.41 -21.59
N SER A 33 20.03 19.20 -21.67
CA SER A 33 19.86 20.29 -22.66
C SER A 33 19.78 21.68 -22.02
N ASP A 34 20.11 21.79 -20.73
CA ASP A 34 20.00 23.02 -19.93
C ASP A 34 18.64 23.72 -20.08
N ASN A 35 17.57 22.91 -20.14
CA ASN A 35 16.20 23.37 -20.38
C ASN A 35 15.31 23.18 -19.14
N ASN A 36 15.32 24.20 -18.29
CA ASN A 36 14.58 24.23 -17.03
C ASN A 36 13.06 24.02 -17.21
N THR A 37 12.47 24.46 -18.34
CA THR A 37 11.05 24.23 -18.63
C THR A 37 10.75 22.74 -18.80
N ILE A 38 11.57 22.04 -19.59
CA ILE A 38 11.42 20.59 -19.81
C ILE A 38 11.69 19.83 -18.51
N THR A 39 12.72 20.23 -17.75
CA THR A 39 13.04 19.66 -16.43
C THR A 39 11.86 19.77 -15.48
N ALA A 40 11.27 20.96 -15.34
CA ALA A 40 10.12 21.23 -14.47
C ALA A 40 8.89 20.39 -14.83
N ILE A 41 8.57 20.31 -16.13
CA ILE A 41 7.47 19.49 -16.63
C ILE A 41 7.73 18.01 -16.31
N GLY A 42 8.94 17.52 -16.58
CA GLY A 42 9.33 16.14 -16.28
C GLY A 42 9.16 15.81 -14.80
N LEU A 43 9.64 16.69 -13.91
CA LEU A 43 9.51 16.51 -12.46
C LEU A 43 8.07 16.52 -11.99
N THR A 44 7.21 17.36 -12.57
CA THR A 44 5.76 17.38 -12.27
C THR A 44 5.12 16.04 -12.66
N MET A 45 5.50 15.50 -13.81
CA MET A 45 5.06 14.18 -14.30
C MET A 45 5.62 13.01 -13.48
N VAL A 46 6.68 13.21 -12.68
CA VAL A 46 7.16 12.23 -11.69
C VAL A 46 6.43 12.40 -10.35
N ALA A 47 6.28 13.64 -9.89
CA ALA A 47 5.74 13.99 -8.58
C ALA A 47 4.29 13.49 -8.42
N ILE A 48 3.42 13.78 -9.40
CA ILE A 48 2.00 13.44 -9.30
C ILE A 48 1.78 11.92 -9.18
N PRO A 49 2.36 11.07 -10.06
CA PRO A 49 2.25 9.63 -9.91
C PRO A 49 2.80 9.10 -8.59
N ALA A 50 3.93 9.64 -8.11
CA ALA A 50 4.54 9.23 -6.84
C ALA A 50 3.65 9.57 -5.64
N LEU A 51 3.00 10.75 -5.64
CA LEU A 51 2.05 11.13 -4.58
C LEU A 51 0.82 10.23 -4.56
N ILE A 52 0.23 9.94 -5.73
CA ILE A 52 -0.94 9.06 -5.83
C ILE A 52 -0.58 7.64 -5.38
N SER A 53 0.45 7.06 -6.01
CA SER A 53 0.83 5.67 -5.77
C SER A 53 1.38 5.44 -4.36
N GLY A 54 2.23 6.36 -3.88
CA GLY A 54 2.75 6.32 -2.53
C GLY A 54 1.66 6.45 -1.47
N GLY A 55 0.71 7.37 -1.68
CA GLY A 55 -0.44 7.56 -0.79
C GLY A 55 -1.33 6.32 -0.70
N MET A 56 -1.51 5.61 -1.82
CA MET A 56 -2.20 4.32 -1.83
C MET A 56 -1.43 3.25 -1.05
N GLY A 57 -0.11 3.19 -1.20
CA GLY A 57 0.75 2.28 -0.43
C GLY A 57 0.66 2.54 1.09
N LEU A 58 0.67 3.81 1.50
CA LEU A 58 0.46 4.21 2.90
C LEU A 58 -0.89 3.76 3.47
N ALA A 59 -1.92 3.68 2.63
CA ALA A 59 -3.26 3.26 3.04
C ALA A 59 -3.43 1.73 3.20
N CYS A 60 -2.41 0.92 2.87
CA CYS A 60 -2.38 -0.54 3.06
C CYS A 60 -2.06 -0.93 4.51
N PHE A 61 -2.88 -0.46 5.46
CA PHE A 61 -2.66 -0.70 6.89
C PHE A 61 -2.42 -2.18 7.23
N GLY A 62 -1.36 -2.42 8.01
CA GLY A 62 -0.94 -3.75 8.44
C GLY A 62 -0.01 -4.48 7.47
N ALA A 63 0.24 -3.94 6.27
CA ALA A 63 1.28 -4.39 5.35
C ALA A 63 2.46 -3.41 5.41
N TRP A 64 3.34 -3.59 6.40
CA TRP A 64 4.41 -2.64 6.72
C TRP A 64 5.36 -2.39 5.55
N GLU A 65 5.66 -3.42 4.79
CA GLU A 65 6.53 -3.36 3.62
C GLU A 65 5.92 -2.44 2.55
N THR A 66 4.65 -2.65 2.20
CA THR A 66 3.90 -1.80 1.25
C THR A 66 3.76 -0.37 1.76
N MET A 67 3.49 -0.18 3.05
CA MET A 67 3.39 1.14 3.67
C MET A 67 4.72 1.89 3.64
N THR A 68 5.84 1.20 3.86
CA THR A 68 7.18 1.80 3.85
C THR A 68 7.54 2.27 2.45
N VAL A 69 7.34 1.43 1.44
CA VAL A 69 7.53 1.81 0.04
C VAL A 69 6.61 2.98 -0.31
N GLY A 70 5.35 2.93 0.12
CA GLY A 70 4.39 4.01 -0.07
C GLY A 70 4.88 5.34 0.52
N GLY A 71 5.37 5.33 1.76
CA GLY A 71 5.89 6.51 2.46
C GLY A 71 7.12 7.12 1.79
N VAL A 72 8.09 6.29 1.40
CA VAL A 72 9.28 6.75 0.66
C VAL A 72 8.88 7.35 -0.68
N THR A 73 7.94 6.70 -1.38
CA THR A 73 7.44 7.18 -2.68
C THR A 73 6.73 8.52 -2.55
N THR A 74 5.86 8.68 -1.55
CA THR A 74 5.18 9.96 -1.28
C THR A 74 6.19 11.06 -0.95
N GLY A 75 7.18 10.77 -0.10
CA GLY A 75 8.24 11.72 0.24
C GLY A 75 9.03 12.15 -1.00
N ALA A 76 9.47 11.19 -1.81
CA ALA A 76 10.18 11.48 -3.06
C ALA A 76 9.31 12.30 -4.04
N GLY A 77 8.00 12.02 -4.12
CA GLY A 77 7.05 12.80 -4.91
C GLY A 77 6.92 14.25 -4.44
N LEU A 78 6.89 14.50 -3.12
CA LEU A 78 6.89 15.86 -2.57
C LEU A 78 8.17 16.61 -2.95
N PHE A 79 9.33 15.97 -2.79
CA PHE A 79 10.60 16.61 -3.17
C PHE A 79 10.70 16.84 -4.67
N ALA A 80 10.26 15.90 -5.52
CA ALA A 80 10.19 16.11 -6.96
C ALA A 80 9.33 17.33 -7.31
N GLY A 81 8.21 17.55 -6.60
CA GLY A 81 7.40 18.76 -6.74
C GLY A 81 8.10 20.05 -6.29
N LEU A 82 8.94 20.00 -5.24
CA LEU A 82 9.76 21.15 -4.83
C LEU A 82 10.83 21.49 -5.87
N PHE A 83 11.51 20.50 -6.42
CA PHE A 83 12.44 20.72 -7.53
C PHE A 83 11.70 21.26 -8.76
N ALA A 84 10.52 20.72 -9.08
CA ALA A 84 9.71 21.22 -10.20
C ALA A 84 9.38 22.71 -10.04
N SER A 85 9.02 23.16 -8.83
CA SER A 85 8.70 24.57 -8.59
C SER A 85 9.94 25.47 -8.72
N ALA A 86 11.10 24.99 -8.29
CA ALA A 86 12.37 25.69 -8.44
C ALA A 86 12.77 25.86 -9.91
N GLU A 87 12.65 24.78 -10.69
CA GLU A 87 12.90 24.79 -12.14
C GLU A 87 11.93 25.70 -12.89
N TYR A 88 10.64 25.72 -12.51
CA TYR A 88 9.69 26.67 -13.07
C TYR A 88 10.09 28.12 -12.77
N GLN A 89 10.49 28.43 -11.54
CA GLN A 89 10.98 29.76 -11.21
C GLN A 89 12.17 30.16 -12.07
N GLU A 90 13.12 29.24 -12.27
CA GLU A 90 14.32 29.51 -13.05
C GLU A 90 13.99 29.74 -14.51
N ALA A 91 13.08 28.94 -15.08
CA ALA A 91 12.60 29.10 -16.44
C ALA A 91 11.91 30.45 -16.70
N PHE A 92 11.20 31.00 -15.70
CA PHE A 92 10.42 32.23 -15.88
C PHE A 92 11.11 33.50 -15.41
N THR A 93 12.04 33.40 -14.45
CA THR A 93 12.62 34.56 -13.76
C THR A 93 14.14 34.58 -13.74
N GLY A 94 14.78 33.47 -14.10
CA GLY A 94 16.24 33.29 -13.98
C GLY A 94 16.75 33.03 -12.56
N GLY A 95 15.88 33.05 -11.54
CA GLY A 95 16.23 32.67 -10.16
C GLY A 95 15.74 31.27 -9.79
N ASN A 96 16.42 30.59 -8.88
CA ASN A 96 16.06 29.25 -8.43
C ASN A 96 16.10 29.21 -6.91
N TRP A 97 14.94 29.26 -6.26
CA TRP A 97 14.89 29.40 -4.80
C TRP A 97 15.63 28.31 -4.03
N ILE A 98 15.73 27.08 -4.57
CA ILE A 98 16.50 26.01 -3.93
C ILE A 98 17.98 26.33 -4.01
N LYS A 99 18.52 26.63 -5.20
CA LYS A 99 19.93 27.00 -5.37
C LYS A 99 20.26 28.27 -4.58
N ASP A 100 19.39 29.27 -4.66
CA ASP A 100 19.57 30.58 -4.01
C ASP A 100 19.56 30.48 -2.48
N THR A 101 18.72 29.61 -1.90
CA THR A 101 18.61 29.46 -0.44
C THR A 101 19.70 28.56 0.15
N THR A 102 20.17 27.58 -0.61
CA THR A 102 21.10 26.55 -0.12
C THR A 102 22.55 26.76 -0.56
N GLU A 103 22.77 27.68 -1.51
CA GLU A 103 24.07 27.94 -2.15
C GLU A 103 24.71 26.66 -2.76
N MET A 104 23.90 25.67 -3.13
CA MET A 104 24.40 24.41 -3.66
C MET A 104 24.93 24.56 -5.09
N SER A 105 25.99 23.81 -5.41
CA SER A 105 26.52 23.77 -6.77
C SER A 105 25.51 23.13 -7.74
N GLU A 106 25.56 23.54 -8.99
CA GLU A 106 24.67 23.03 -10.05
C GLU A 106 24.75 21.52 -10.20
N GLY A 107 25.96 20.95 -10.13
CA GLY A 107 26.15 19.49 -10.17
C GLY A 107 25.50 18.77 -8.99
N LEU A 108 25.57 19.33 -7.78
CA LEU A 108 24.91 18.76 -6.60
C LEU A 108 23.38 18.87 -6.71
N TYR A 109 22.89 20.02 -7.15
CA TYR A 109 21.46 20.27 -7.39
C TYR A 109 20.90 19.27 -8.40
N ASN A 110 21.51 19.17 -9.58
CA ASN A 110 21.09 18.27 -10.64
C ASN A 110 21.17 16.79 -10.20
N GLY A 111 22.24 16.42 -9.49
CA GLY A 111 22.41 15.07 -8.96
C GLY A 111 21.32 14.69 -7.94
N LEU A 112 21.00 15.58 -7.00
CA LEU A 112 19.94 15.36 -6.01
C LEU A 112 18.57 15.27 -6.67
N MET A 113 18.25 16.22 -7.55
CA MET A 113 17.00 16.28 -8.30
C MET A 113 16.75 15.00 -9.11
N LEU A 114 17.74 14.56 -9.89
CA LEU A 114 17.63 13.33 -10.69
C LEU A 114 17.53 12.08 -9.83
N SER A 115 18.25 12.03 -8.71
CA SER A 115 18.16 10.92 -7.75
C SER A 115 16.76 10.81 -7.15
N ILE A 116 16.19 11.95 -6.73
CA ILE A 116 14.83 12.02 -6.18
C ILE A 116 13.80 11.63 -7.24
N ALA A 117 13.93 12.12 -8.47
CA ALA A 117 13.07 11.74 -9.57
C ALA A 117 13.13 10.23 -9.83
N ALA A 118 14.33 9.65 -9.84
CA ALA A 118 14.51 8.20 -10.02
C ALA A 118 13.86 7.39 -8.87
N VAL A 119 14.05 7.82 -7.62
CA VAL A 119 13.42 7.17 -6.45
C VAL A 119 11.89 7.28 -6.52
N ALA A 120 11.35 8.44 -6.89
CA ALA A 120 9.91 8.65 -7.04
C ALA A 120 9.33 7.78 -8.17
N THR A 121 10.02 7.65 -9.30
CA THR A 121 9.59 6.80 -10.42
C THR A 121 9.65 5.31 -10.06
N ALA A 122 10.75 4.84 -9.48
CA ALA A 122 10.87 3.45 -9.01
C ALA A 122 9.85 3.13 -7.91
N GLY A 123 9.69 4.06 -6.96
CA GLY A 123 8.72 3.99 -5.88
C GLY A 123 7.28 3.94 -6.39
N THR A 124 6.96 4.65 -7.48
CA THR A 124 5.64 4.61 -8.12
C THR A 124 5.29 3.20 -8.58
N ILE A 125 6.22 2.57 -9.29
CA ILE A 125 6.05 1.19 -9.79
C ILE A 125 5.96 0.21 -8.62
N ALA A 126 6.88 0.31 -7.65
CA ALA A 126 6.91 -0.58 -6.49
C ALA A 126 5.66 -0.46 -5.60
N SER A 127 5.17 0.76 -5.36
CA SER A 127 3.94 1.02 -4.62
C SER A 127 2.74 0.36 -5.29
N MET A 128 2.64 0.45 -6.62
CA MET A 128 1.55 -0.20 -7.37
C MET A 128 1.59 -1.73 -7.28
N VAL A 129 2.78 -2.34 -7.36
CA VAL A 129 2.92 -3.79 -7.14
C VAL A 129 2.48 -4.17 -5.73
N GLY A 130 2.93 -3.44 -4.71
CA GLY A 130 2.59 -3.69 -3.32
C GLY A 130 1.10 -3.54 -3.02
N VAL A 131 0.45 -2.50 -3.54
CA VAL A 131 -0.99 -2.27 -3.39
C VAL A 131 -1.79 -3.37 -4.11
N THR A 132 -1.38 -3.77 -5.32
CA THR A 132 -2.03 -4.87 -6.04
C THR A 132 -1.96 -6.17 -5.23
N GLY A 133 -0.77 -6.50 -4.73
CA GLY A 133 -0.56 -7.70 -3.91
C GLY A 133 -1.42 -7.70 -2.65
N TYR A 134 -1.50 -6.55 -1.96
CA TYR A 134 -2.33 -6.37 -0.78
C TYR A 134 -3.83 -6.62 -1.07
N GLN A 135 -4.33 -6.05 -2.17
CA GLN A 135 -5.73 -6.19 -2.56
C GLN A 135 -6.06 -7.63 -2.98
N ASN A 136 -5.20 -8.25 -3.79
CA ASN A 136 -5.38 -9.63 -4.22
C ASN A 136 -5.35 -10.59 -3.04
N TYR A 137 -4.42 -10.39 -2.11
CA TYR A 137 -4.36 -11.20 -0.90
C TYR A 137 -5.65 -11.07 -0.08
N GLY A 138 -6.15 -9.85 0.14
CA GLY A 138 -7.40 -9.66 0.87
C GLY A 138 -8.60 -10.26 0.14
N ASN A 139 -8.71 -10.07 -1.17
CA ASN A 139 -9.81 -10.60 -2.00
C ASN A 139 -9.82 -12.13 -2.07
N GLY A 140 -8.64 -12.76 -2.01
CA GLY A 140 -8.51 -14.23 -2.01
C GLY A 140 -8.76 -14.89 -0.65
N ASN A 141 -8.75 -14.13 0.45
CA ASN A 141 -8.82 -14.69 1.80
C ASN A 141 -10.04 -14.24 2.61
N TRP A 142 -10.62 -13.08 2.31
CA TRP A 142 -11.70 -12.49 3.09
C TRP A 142 -12.99 -12.34 2.28
N LEU A 143 -14.13 -12.66 2.90
CA LEU A 143 -15.43 -12.36 2.36
C LEU A 143 -15.60 -10.84 2.38
N ASN A 144 -16.01 -10.25 1.26
CA ASN A 144 -16.00 -8.79 1.01
C ASN A 144 -14.59 -8.18 0.84
N GLY A 145 -13.56 -9.03 0.75
CA GLY A 145 -12.23 -8.70 0.25
C GLY A 145 -11.36 -7.84 1.17
N TRP A 146 -10.38 -7.18 0.57
CA TRP A 146 -9.29 -6.52 1.30
C TRP A 146 -9.74 -5.41 2.26
N ARG A 147 -10.87 -4.76 2.01
CA ARG A 147 -11.42 -3.72 2.89
C ARG A 147 -11.88 -4.30 4.22
N GLU A 148 -12.55 -5.45 4.17
CA GLU A 148 -12.99 -6.18 5.36
C GLU A 148 -11.77 -6.71 6.12
N MET A 149 -10.83 -7.35 5.43
CA MET A 149 -9.54 -7.77 6.00
C MET A 149 -8.88 -6.65 6.80
N ARG A 150 -8.74 -5.47 6.19
CA ARG A 150 -8.08 -4.30 6.81
C ARG A 150 -8.84 -3.80 8.03
N SER A 151 -10.15 -3.60 7.88
CA SER A 151 -11.02 -3.10 8.95
C SER A 151 -11.01 -4.05 10.16
N HIS A 152 -11.14 -5.34 9.88
CA HIS A 152 -11.21 -6.38 10.90
C HIS A 152 -9.85 -6.56 11.59
N TYR A 153 -8.75 -6.59 10.83
CA TYR A 153 -7.40 -6.58 11.39
C TYR A 153 -7.15 -5.40 12.32
N LEU A 154 -7.55 -4.19 11.95
CA LEU A 154 -7.34 -3.01 12.79
C LEU A 154 -8.09 -3.11 14.12
N LYS A 155 -9.27 -3.75 14.13
CA LYS A 155 -10.10 -3.89 15.33
C LYS A 155 -9.69 -5.07 16.19
N HIS A 156 -9.59 -6.26 15.60
CA HIS A 156 -9.39 -7.51 16.33
C HIS A 156 -7.95 -7.98 16.24
N GLY A 157 -7.39 -8.06 15.03
CA GLY A 157 -6.04 -8.57 14.81
C GLY A 157 -4.96 -7.79 15.58
N ARG A 158 -4.96 -6.46 15.46
CA ARG A 158 -3.94 -5.60 16.08
C ARG A 158 -4.23 -5.31 17.55
N LEU A 159 -5.44 -4.84 17.87
CA LEU A 159 -5.76 -4.34 19.22
C LEU A 159 -6.04 -5.48 20.21
N GLU A 160 -6.72 -6.53 19.78
CA GLU A 160 -7.13 -7.61 20.70
C GLU A 160 -6.17 -8.80 20.68
N MET A 161 -5.62 -9.12 19.50
CA MET A 161 -4.81 -10.34 19.29
C MET A 161 -3.31 -10.07 19.15
N GLY A 162 -2.89 -8.81 19.10
CA GLY A 162 -1.48 -8.42 19.09
C GLY A 162 -0.71 -8.73 17.81
N TYR A 163 -1.39 -9.05 16.70
CA TYR A 163 -0.72 -9.25 15.42
C TYR A 163 -0.12 -7.95 14.92
N ARG A 164 1.15 -8.01 14.49
CA ARG A 164 1.88 -6.86 13.93
C ARG A 164 1.61 -6.65 12.44
N ARG A 165 1.30 -7.72 11.72
CA ARG A 165 1.04 -7.71 10.27
C ARG A 165 -0.31 -8.32 9.97
N VAL A 166 -1.02 -7.71 9.03
CA VAL A 166 -2.33 -8.19 8.54
C VAL A 166 -2.22 -9.54 7.83
N PHE A 167 -1.08 -9.80 7.19
CA PHE A 167 -0.79 -11.08 6.54
C PHE A 167 -0.67 -12.20 7.57
N ASP A 168 0.10 -11.99 8.65
CA ASP A 168 0.23 -12.97 9.74
C ASP A 168 -1.13 -13.25 10.40
N TYR A 169 -1.91 -12.20 10.62
CA TYR A 169 -3.26 -12.30 11.17
C TYR A 169 -4.18 -13.16 10.28
N THR A 170 -4.18 -12.90 8.98
CA THR A 170 -4.98 -13.67 8.02
C THR A 170 -4.46 -15.11 7.88
N ASN A 171 -3.14 -15.30 7.88
CA ASN A 171 -2.53 -16.64 7.85
C ASN A 171 -2.87 -17.45 9.11
N GLY A 172 -2.95 -16.79 10.27
CA GLY A 172 -3.42 -17.42 11.52
C GLY A 172 -4.85 -17.94 11.41
N ALA A 173 -5.76 -17.15 10.83
CA ALA A 173 -7.12 -17.61 10.54
C ALA A 173 -7.14 -18.81 9.57
N ASN A 174 -6.38 -18.74 8.49
CA ASN A 174 -6.28 -19.83 7.51
C ASN A 174 -5.66 -21.10 8.10
N ALA A 175 -4.69 -20.98 9.01
CA ALA A 175 -4.11 -22.14 9.69
C ALA A 175 -5.16 -22.89 10.52
N ILE A 176 -6.07 -22.17 11.18
CA ILE A 176 -7.19 -22.76 11.91
C ILE A 176 -8.15 -23.46 10.94
N ILE A 177 -8.55 -22.80 9.86
CA ILE A 177 -9.47 -23.35 8.85
C ILE A 177 -8.92 -24.66 8.27
N ASN A 178 -7.63 -24.68 7.93
CA ASN A 178 -7.05 -25.79 7.17
C ASN A 178 -6.54 -26.93 8.05
N ASN A 179 -5.98 -26.63 9.24
CA ASN A 179 -5.14 -27.59 9.96
C ASN A 179 -5.31 -27.61 11.49
N GLY A 180 -6.12 -26.73 12.09
CA GLY A 180 -6.08 -26.53 13.55
C GLY A 180 -7.42 -26.37 14.26
N GLY A 181 -8.51 -26.13 13.54
CA GLY A 181 -9.82 -25.83 14.12
C GLY A 181 -10.81 -26.98 14.00
N VAL A 182 -11.64 -27.13 15.03
CA VAL A 182 -12.85 -27.95 14.97
C VAL A 182 -13.93 -27.17 14.22
N TYR A 183 -14.51 -27.78 13.19
CA TYR A 183 -15.56 -27.15 12.40
C TYR A 183 -16.92 -27.23 13.11
N LEU A 184 -17.61 -26.08 13.16
CA LEU A 184 -18.92 -25.90 13.79
C LEU A 184 -19.96 -25.57 12.73
N SER A 185 -20.70 -26.59 12.29
CA SER A 185 -21.70 -26.49 11.22
C SER A 185 -22.79 -25.45 11.52
N ASN A 186 -23.26 -25.36 12.77
CA ASN A 186 -24.34 -24.46 13.18
C ASN A 186 -23.99 -22.97 13.03
N ALA A 187 -22.69 -22.64 13.09
CA ALA A 187 -22.19 -21.27 13.01
C ALA A 187 -21.36 -21.00 11.74
N ASN A 188 -21.17 -22.02 10.89
CA ASN A 188 -20.30 -21.97 9.71
C ASN A 188 -18.92 -21.37 10.05
N SER A 189 -18.25 -22.01 11.00
CA SER A 189 -17.05 -21.47 11.64
C SER A 189 -16.11 -22.57 12.12
N TYR A 190 -14.87 -22.19 12.39
CA TYR A 190 -13.85 -23.03 13.02
C TYR A 190 -13.49 -22.48 14.39
N ALA A 191 -13.25 -23.37 15.34
CA ALA A 191 -12.80 -23.03 16.68
C ALA A 191 -11.52 -23.78 17.05
N GLN A 192 -10.53 -23.08 17.60
CA GLN A 192 -9.32 -23.70 18.15
C GLN A 192 -9.10 -23.23 19.58
N TRP A 193 -9.00 -24.19 20.51
CA TRP A 193 -8.71 -23.90 21.90
C TRP A 193 -7.32 -23.32 22.09
N ILE A 194 -7.19 -22.31 22.97
CA ILE A 194 -5.90 -21.72 23.34
C ILE A 194 -5.56 -22.10 24.79
N ALA A 195 -6.30 -21.51 25.74
CA ALA A 195 -6.03 -21.66 27.17
C ALA A 195 -7.23 -21.22 28.02
N GLY A 196 -7.45 -21.92 29.13
CA GLY A 196 -8.54 -21.63 30.06
C GLY A 196 -9.91 -21.71 29.38
N ASN A 197 -10.69 -20.63 29.46
CA ASN A 197 -11.99 -20.51 28.80
C ASN A 197 -11.93 -19.74 27.46
N LYS A 198 -10.73 -19.56 26.88
CA LYS A 198 -10.52 -18.81 25.64
C LYS A 198 -10.22 -19.72 24.45
N TYR A 199 -10.80 -19.37 23.31
CA TYR A 199 -10.59 -20.05 22.04
C TYR A 199 -10.52 -19.04 20.90
N LEU A 200 -9.79 -19.40 19.85
CA LEU A 200 -9.79 -18.71 18.56
C LEU A 200 -11.06 -19.09 17.81
N TYR A 201 -11.75 -18.10 17.27
CA TYR A 201 -12.94 -18.27 16.47
C TYR A 201 -12.70 -17.69 15.08
N VAL A 202 -12.93 -18.50 14.05
CA VAL A 202 -12.84 -18.09 12.64
C VAL A 202 -14.19 -18.35 11.98
N GLY A 203 -14.92 -17.30 11.64
CA GLY A 203 -16.12 -17.44 10.80
C GLY A 203 -15.72 -17.52 9.34
N VAL A 204 -16.44 -18.35 8.57
CA VAL A 204 -16.27 -18.46 7.12
C VAL A 204 -17.57 -18.16 6.38
N GLY A 205 -17.49 -17.83 5.09
CA GLY A 205 -18.65 -17.61 4.24
C GLY A 205 -19.40 -18.91 3.95
N ARG A 206 -20.72 -18.87 3.75
CA ARG A 206 -21.50 -20.08 3.45
C ARG A 206 -21.09 -20.64 2.09
N GLY A 207 -20.69 -21.91 2.04
CA GLY A 207 -20.20 -22.55 0.81
C GLY A 207 -18.86 -22.00 0.32
N SER A 208 -18.07 -21.38 1.21
CA SER A 208 -16.77 -20.78 0.89
C SER A 208 -15.81 -20.96 2.07
N ASN A 209 -14.51 -20.93 1.79
CA ASN A 209 -13.47 -20.87 2.81
C ASN A 209 -13.01 -19.44 3.11
N LEU A 210 -13.68 -18.42 2.55
CA LEU A 210 -13.35 -17.02 2.78
C LEU A 210 -13.70 -16.60 4.21
N ILE A 211 -12.76 -15.94 4.87
CA ILE A 211 -12.86 -15.48 6.25
C ILE A 211 -13.90 -14.35 6.34
N THR A 212 -14.82 -14.46 7.29
CA THR A 212 -15.77 -13.38 7.63
C THR A 212 -15.37 -12.69 8.93
N THR A 213 -14.71 -13.42 9.84
CA THR A 213 -14.28 -12.88 11.12
C THR A 213 -13.20 -13.77 11.72
N TYR A 214 -12.25 -13.17 12.44
CA TYR A 214 -11.26 -13.90 13.22
C TYR A 214 -10.97 -13.20 14.55
N SER A 215 -11.32 -13.82 15.67
CA SER A 215 -11.15 -13.19 16.99
C SER A 215 -10.94 -14.21 18.10
N ILE A 216 -10.49 -13.73 19.26
CA ILE A 216 -10.48 -14.51 20.51
C ILE A 216 -11.85 -14.39 21.17
N ARG A 217 -12.47 -15.53 21.48
CA ARG A 217 -13.73 -15.60 22.22
C ARG A 217 -13.52 -16.28 23.57
N THR A 218 -14.43 -15.98 24.50
CA THR A 218 -14.43 -16.52 25.87
C THR A 218 -15.73 -17.28 26.13
N ILE A 219 -15.65 -18.49 26.64
CA ILE A 219 -16.82 -19.26 27.06
C ILE A 219 -17.34 -18.71 28.39
N LYS A 220 -18.58 -18.22 28.37
CA LYS A 220 -19.26 -17.67 29.56
C LYS A 220 -20.10 -18.71 30.33
N TYR A 221 -20.47 -19.83 29.73
CA TYR A 221 -21.32 -20.85 30.36
C TYR A 221 -20.89 -22.29 30.01
N ALA A 222 -20.78 -23.16 31.01
CA ALA A 222 -20.35 -24.56 30.84
C ALA A 222 -21.28 -25.43 29.97
N LYS A 223 -22.56 -25.02 29.79
CA LYS A 223 -23.55 -25.77 29.01
C LYS A 223 -23.28 -25.77 27.49
N SER A 224 -22.35 -24.95 27.00
CA SER A 224 -21.94 -24.93 25.60
C SER A 224 -20.78 -25.88 25.27
N LEU A 225 -20.24 -26.60 26.26
CA LEU A 225 -19.18 -27.60 26.02
C LEU A 225 -19.70 -28.86 25.32
N SER A 226 -21.01 -29.13 25.37
CA SER A 226 -21.61 -30.34 24.77
C SER A 226 -22.05 -30.15 23.31
N LEU A 227 -21.72 -29.01 22.69
CA LEU A 227 -22.06 -28.66 21.29
C LEU A 227 -20.81 -28.36 20.44
N LEU A 228 -19.63 -28.52 21.04
CA LEU A 228 -18.30 -28.52 20.44
C LEU A 228 -17.80 -29.97 20.38
#